data_AF-A0A2M7KK98-F1
#
_entry.id   AF-A0A2M7KK98-F1
#
_cell.length_a   1.000
_cell.length_b   1.000
_cell.length_c   1.000
_cell.angle_alpha   90.00
_cell.angle_beta   90.00
_cell.angle_gamma   90.00
#
_symmetry.space_group_name_H-M   'P 1'
#
loop_
_entity.id
_entity.type
_entity.pdbx_description
1 polymer ?
#
loop_
_entity_poly.entity_id
_entity_poly.type
_entity_poly.pdbx_seq_one_letter_code
_entity_poly.pdbx_strand_id
1 'polypeptide(L)'
;MNAQLRTSRHCGSRPPVCRVSAAAFAGLMLLAAAAVVGCSPKPASKVSAANEPPASAATPAKKEEKPTPFLKLANAEHALGVVPPGSSHAVTIQLENRGGAELTVKKEDPGDPALVYPTEVSVPAGESRPLTITVVAPRRPGKFGVKVGFTTNDPDRPLLVWKATGVSVEGALAMTTPAPVEEAAPVQALGTSAAAAQGKPPVLKIDHVTLDAGDIRKGKTAYYTFKITNSGKGEGQLSAKPGCGCTMLEADKTIAPGQTGVIKAKLDTAAYSGKITKAITVTTNDPKRPQWALVIAANVIPHVRVIPADHQYVVLFEGERKSVEFSLCSAERGVLEIKSVQETGTKLKRELVPAKVTFVADGKPASEPGYKLRVTIPGTLPAGEFSSVYALETNNKEEPKVTLTISGKVQKEIVVTPSTFYFVVRDGGKEKLTRSLSVTKRTGTFEITKVDVRGQPLTASVSAIQKGSSYRVDLTYKGGWEPGFINAILSIHTNDKAQPVLEVPLSASVVAPIPKQGGGG
;
A
#
# COMPACT_ATOMS: atom_id res chain seq x y z
N MET A 1 -45.07 54.19 -55.06
CA MET A 1 -46.00 54.40 -53.93
C MET A 1 -45.14 54.59 -52.68
N ASN A 2 -44.71 55.83 -52.42
CA ASN A 2 -45.26 56.79 -51.42
C ASN A 2 -45.06 56.31 -49.97
N ALA A 3 -44.52 57.08 -49.01
CA ALA A 3 -44.06 58.47 -49.00
C ALA A 3 -43.36 58.78 -47.65
N GLN A 4 -42.38 59.71 -47.69
CA GLN A 4 -42.12 60.84 -46.75
C GLN A 4 -41.68 60.59 -45.29
N LEU A 5 -40.92 61.43 -44.58
CA LEU A 5 -39.84 62.44 -44.76
C LEU A 5 -39.75 63.21 -43.41
N ARG A 6 -38.52 63.49 -42.91
CA ARG A 6 -38.10 64.66 -42.05
C ARG A 6 -38.65 64.74 -40.59
N THR A 7 -38.02 65.34 -39.57
CA THR A 7 -36.78 66.15 -39.36
C THR A 7 -36.46 66.26 -37.85
N SER A 8 -35.27 66.79 -37.55
CA SER A 8 -34.52 66.97 -36.30
C SER A 8 -35.01 67.99 -35.25
N ARG A 9 -34.48 67.92 -33.99
CA ARG A 9 -33.62 68.95 -33.33
C ARG A 9 -33.30 68.70 -31.82
N HIS A 10 -32.00 68.90 -31.46
CA HIS A 10 -31.40 69.53 -30.25
C HIS A 10 -31.48 68.78 -28.87
N CYS A 11 -30.54 68.82 -27.90
CA CYS A 11 -29.27 69.53 -27.61
C CYS A 11 -28.49 68.72 -26.51
N GLY A 12 -27.17 68.41 -26.63
CA GLY A 12 -26.03 68.97 -25.83
C GLY A 12 -25.96 68.58 -24.32
N SER A 13 -24.98 67.81 -23.79
CA SER A 13 -23.58 68.25 -23.52
C SER A 13 -22.65 67.15 -22.90
N ARG A 14 -21.62 66.70 -23.67
CA ARG A 14 -20.12 66.68 -23.51
C ARG A 14 -19.41 66.82 -22.12
N PRO A 15 -18.08 66.52 -21.94
CA PRO A 15 -17.04 65.83 -22.78
C PRO A 15 -15.98 64.96 -21.95
N PRO A 16 -14.66 64.72 -22.31
CA PRO A 16 -14.22 63.43 -22.89
C PRO A 16 -12.73 62.93 -22.64
N VAL A 17 -12.33 61.81 -23.32
CA VAL A 17 -11.04 61.23 -23.82
C VAL A 17 -9.66 61.33 -23.09
N CYS A 18 -8.80 60.28 -23.19
CA CYS A 18 -7.52 60.34 -23.96
C CYS A 18 -6.77 58.98 -24.16
N ARG A 19 -6.12 58.85 -25.34
CA ARG A 19 -5.19 57.78 -25.80
C ARG A 19 -3.73 58.14 -25.45
N VAL A 20 -2.82 57.15 -25.37
CA VAL A 20 -1.36 57.37 -25.50
C VAL A 20 -0.69 56.23 -26.30
N SER A 21 0.33 56.60 -27.09
CA SER A 21 1.20 55.76 -27.94
C SER A 21 2.69 56.05 -27.64
N ALA A 22 3.52 55.00 -27.78
CA ALA A 22 4.96 54.87 -28.12
C ALA A 22 6.07 55.85 -27.65
N ALA A 23 7.20 55.29 -27.17
CA ALA A 23 8.58 55.67 -27.57
C ALA A 23 9.62 54.61 -27.10
N ALA A 24 10.67 54.42 -27.92
CA ALA A 24 11.74 53.42 -27.82
C ALA A 24 13.07 53.99 -27.27
N PHE A 25 14.00 53.14 -26.83
CA PHE A 25 15.43 53.47 -26.70
C PHE A 25 16.33 52.22 -26.91
N ALA A 26 17.46 52.40 -27.62
CA ALA A 26 18.47 51.40 -27.92
C ALA A 26 19.90 51.99 -27.79
N GLY A 27 20.86 51.12 -27.42
CA GLY A 27 22.33 51.20 -27.64
C GLY A 27 23.18 51.84 -26.51
N LEU A 28 24.43 51.45 -26.22
CA LEU A 28 25.37 50.38 -26.63
C LEU A 28 26.67 50.51 -25.76
N MET A 29 27.52 49.46 -25.73
CA MET A 29 28.97 49.38 -25.39
C MET A 29 29.39 49.12 -23.92
N LEU A 30 30.50 48.43 -23.59
CA LEU A 30 31.20 47.21 -24.05
C LEU A 30 32.35 46.91 -23.03
N LEU A 31 32.53 45.63 -22.65
CA LEU A 31 33.78 44.87 -22.35
C LEU A 31 34.91 45.36 -21.39
N ALA A 32 35.32 44.47 -20.46
CA ALA A 32 36.66 43.83 -20.33
C ALA A 32 37.21 43.69 -18.89
N ALA A 33 38.04 42.66 -18.69
CA ALA A 33 38.47 42.08 -17.41
C ALA A 33 39.93 42.42 -16.99
N ALA A 34 40.24 42.13 -15.70
CA ALA A 34 41.48 41.56 -15.14
C ALA A 34 42.20 42.34 -14.00
N ALA A 35 42.69 41.54 -13.02
CA ALA A 35 43.95 41.65 -12.25
C ALA A 35 43.93 41.95 -10.73
N VAL A 36 44.28 40.89 -9.96
CA VAL A 36 45.34 40.72 -8.90
C VAL A 36 45.74 41.89 -7.99
N VAL A 37 45.91 41.59 -6.67
CA VAL A 37 47.13 41.78 -5.83
C VAL A 37 46.76 41.92 -4.34
N GLY A 38 47.41 41.13 -3.48
CA GLY A 38 47.44 41.33 -2.03
C GLY A 38 48.76 41.93 -1.55
N CYS A 39 48.83 42.35 -0.28
CA CYS A 39 49.99 42.20 0.62
C CYS A 39 49.77 42.92 1.98
N SER A 40 50.28 42.32 3.04
CA SER A 40 50.52 42.90 4.39
C SER A 40 51.65 43.96 4.36
N PRO A 41 51.99 44.70 5.45
CA PRO A 41 52.67 44.16 6.65
C PRO A 41 52.41 44.85 8.03
N LYS A 42 52.93 44.17 9.07
CA LYS A 42 53.11 44.38 10.55
C LYS A 42 53.92 45.64 10.98
N PRO A 43 54.32 45.88 12.28
CA PRO A 43 53.93 45.37 13.62
C PRO A 43 53.93 46.43 14.78
N ALA A 44 53.57 46.04 16.03
CA ALA A 44 54.26 46.47 17.27
C ALA A 44 54.04 45.49 18.45
N SER A 45 55.14 45.19 19.17
CA SER A 45 55.34 44.40 20.41
C SER A 45 54.90 45.20 21.67
N LYS A 46 54.81 44.73 22.93
CA LYS A 46 55.16 43.54 23.74
C LYS A 46 54.49 43.76 25.12
N VAL A 47 54.31 42.70 25.93
CA VAL A 47 54.71 42.56 27.37
C VAL A 47 54.07 41.29 27.93
N SER A 48 54.86 40.47 28.60
CA SER A 48 54.44 39.27 29.35
C SER A 48 54.70 39.44 30.84
N ALA A 49 53.89 38.81 31.70
CA ALA A 49 54.29 37.87 32.77
C ALA A 49 53.40 37.93 34.04
N ALA A 50 53.00 36.73 34.48
CA ALA A 50 52.88 36.23 35.86
C ALA A 50 51.79 36.77 36.83
N ASN A 51 50.79 35.92 37.14
CA ASN A 51 50.61 35.14 38.39
C ASN A 51 49.13 34.78 38.67
N GLU A 52 48.92 33.56 39.19
CA GLU A 52 47.68 32.89 39.64
C GLU A 52 46.86 33.66 40.70
N PRO A 53 45.66 33.20 41.15
CA PRO A 53 44.56 32.49 40.46
C PRO A 53 43.19 33.19 40.71
N PRO A 54 42.13 33.01 39.88
CA PRO A 54 40.79 33.38 40.31
C PRO A 54 39.96 32.15 40.71
N ALA A 55 39.27 32.36 41.82
CA ALA A 55 38.29 31.49 42.41
C ALA A 55 37.18 31.05 41.44
N SER A 56 36.77 29.80 41.63
CA SER A 56 35.44 29.23 41.41
C SER A 56 34.36 30.20 40.91
N ALA A 57 33.95 30.03 39.65
CA ALA A 57 32.62 30.37 39.19
C ALA A 57 32.15 29.35 38.12
N ALA A 58 31.31 28.43 38.58
CA ALA A 58 30.30 27.60 37.90
C ALA A 58 30.42 27.32 36.39
N THR A 59 30.66 26.05 36.09
CA THR A 59 30.32 25.38 34.82
C THR A 59 28.82 25.50 34.51
N PRO A 60 28.39 25.73 33.25
CA PRO A 60 26.98 25.64 32.89
C PRO A 60 26.51 24.20 33.08
N ALA A 61 25.46 24.01 33.88
CA ALA A 61 24.83 22.72 34.12
C ALA A 61 24.43 22.09 32.78
N LYS A 62 25.08 20.98 32.46
CA LYS A 62 24.70 20.07 31.36
C LYS A 62 23.26 19.67 31.64
N LYS A 63 22.33 20.10 30.80
CA LYS A 63 20.93 19.67 30.87
C LYS A 63 20.97 18.15 30.68
N GLU A 64 20.77 17.42 31.77
CA GLU A 64 20.79 15.96 31.78
C GLU A 64 19.56 15.50 31.00
N GLU A 65 19.76 15.24 29.71
CA GLU A 65 18.72 14.80 28.80
C GLU A 65 18.30 13.41 29.26
N LYS A 66 17.06 13.30 29.76
CA LYS A 66 16.53 12.06 30.33
C LYS A 66 16.69 10.95 29.29
N PRO A 67 17.29 9.80 29.64
CA PRO A 67 17.51 8.72 28.68
C PRO A 67 16.19 8.31 28.03
N THR A 68 16.18 8.20 26.69
CA THR A 68 15.02 7.80 25.89
C THR A 68 15.25 6.41 25.27
N PRO A 69 14.19 5.61 25.09
CA PRO A 69 14.28 4.37 24.31
C PRO A 69 14.43 4.70 22.82
N PHE A 70 15.08 3.82 22.05
CA PHE A 70 15.22 3.94 20.60
C PHE A 70 15.12 2.57 19.96
N LEU A 71 14.03 2.34 19.23
CA LEU A 71 13.74 1.08 18.58
C LEU A 71 14.42 1.00 17.21
N LYS A 72 15.34 0.05 17.07
CA LYS A 72 15.84 -0.42 15.79
C LYS A 72 15.23 -1.77 15.44
N LEU A 73 14.67 -1.87 14.24
CA LEU A 73 14.04 -3.08 13.73
C LEU A 73 14.89 -3.66 12.59
N ALA A 74 15.24 -4.94 12.66
CA ALA A 74 16.05 -5.58 11.62
C ALA A 74 15.35 -5.60 10.25
N ASN A 75 14.04 -5.93 10.23
CA ASN A 75 13.21 -5.98 9.02
C ASN A 75 11.77 -5.53 9.32
N ALA A 76 11.32 -4.42 8.73
CA ALA A 76 9.95 -3.91 8.88
C ALA A 76 8.92 -4.63 7.99
N GLU A 77 9.40 -5.46 7.04
CA GLU A 77 8.58 -6.22 6.12
C GLU A 77 9.12 -7.64 5.98
N HIS A 78 8.25 -8.61 5.68
CA HIS A 78 8.58 -10.01 5.50
C HIS A 78 7.81 -10.63 4.34
N ALA A 79 8.49 -11.43 3.52
CA ALA A 79 7.89 -12.16 2.42
C ALA A 79 7.71 -13.63 2.84
N LEU A 80 6.46 -14.04 3.05
CA LEU A 80 6.10 -15.43 3.38
C LEU A 80 6.28 -16.38 2.18
N GLY A 81 6.45 -15.83 0.98
CA GLY A 81 6.52 -16.61 -0.24
C GLY A 81 5.17 -17.21 -0.62
N VAL A 82 5.20 -18.45 -1.12
CA VAL A 82 4.00 -19.19 -1.51
C VAL A 82 3.57 -20.09 -0.35
N VAL A 83 2.33 -19.95 0.09
CA VAL A 83 1.82 -20.63 1.28
C VAL A 83 0.45 -21.25 1.03
N PRO A 84 0.10 -22.38 1.69
CA PRO A 84 -1.23 -22.97 1.55
C PRO A 84 -2.35 -22.04 2.07
N PRO A 85 -3.54 -22.02 1.45
CA PRO A 85 -4.67 -21.24 1.95
C PRO A 85 -5.06 -21.66 3.37
N GLY A 86 -5.25 -20.69 4.27
CA GLY A 86 -5.57 -20.96 5.67
C GLY A 86 -4.41 -21.42 6.55
N SER A 87 -3.18 -21.54 6.01
CA SER A 87 -2.00 -21.95 6.78
C SER A 87 -1.49 -20.84 7.69
N SER A 88 -0.88 -21.23 8.81
CA SER A 88 -0.30 -20.30 9.80
C SER A 88 1.21 -20.33 9.72
N HIS A 89 1.85 -19.16 9.68
CA HIS A 89 3.30 -19.00 9.56
C HIS A 89 3.83 -18.10 10.66
N ALA A 90 4.71 -18.63 11.50
CA ALA A 90 5.39 -17.87 12.55
C ALA A 90 6.62 -17.15 11.98
N VAL A 91 6.70 -15.85 12.21
CA VAL A 91 7.80 -14.99 11.81
C VAL A 91 8.38 -14.32 13.06
N THR A 92 9.65 -14.57 13.34
CA THR A 92 10.33 -13.94 14.49
C THR A 92 11.10 -12.72 14.02
N ILE A 93 10.79 -11.56 14.60
CA ILE A 93 11.54 -10.32 14.42
C ILE A 93 12.36 -10.01 15.67
N GLN A 94 13.50 -9.34 15.50
CA GLN A 94 14.34 -8.87 16.61
C GLN A 94 14.03 -7.39 16.88
N LEU A 95 13.65 -7.09 18.13
CA LEU A 95 13.45 -5.74 18.65
C LEU A 95 14.72 -5.30 19.36
N GLU A 96 15.50 -4.42 18.75
CA GLU A 96 16.76 -3.93 19.31
C GLU A 96 16.53 -2.53 19.93
N ASN A 97 16.78 -2.38 21.22
CA ASN A 97 16.73 -1.08 21.89
C ASN A 97 18.13 -0.47 21.96
N ARG A 98 18.40 0.56 21.16
CA ARG A 98 19.68 1.29 21.22
C ARG A 98 19.61 2.57 22.06
N GLY A 99 18.47 2.80 22.71
CA GLY A 99 18.27 3.95 23.58
C GLY A 99 18.84 3.73 24.98
N GLY A 100 18.81 4.78 25.80
CA GLY A 100 19.27 4.76 27.18
C GLY A 100 18.20 4.35 28.21
N ALA A 101 16.95 4.17 27.79
CA ALA A 101 15.83 3.78 28.65
C ALA A 101 15.07 2.57 28.10
N GLU A 102 14.27 1.92 28.95
CA GLU A 102 13.51 0.73 28.60
C GLU A 102 12.50 0.99 27.47
N LEU A 103 12.54 0.14 26.45
CA LEU A 103 11.64 0.17 25.31
C LEU A 103 10.50 -0.82 25.53
N THR A 104 9.26 -0.35 25.47
CA THR A 104 8.07 -1.18 25.51
C THR A 104 7.38 -1.16 24.15
N VAL A 105 7.10 -2.35 23.61
CA VAL A 105 6.38 -2.54 22.34
C VAL A 105 5.11 -3.35 22.63
N LYS A 106 3.94 -2.78 22.34
CA LYS A 106 2.62 -3.42 22.56
C LYS A 106 1.87 -3.58 21.24
N LYS A 107 1.30 -4.75 20.98
CA LYS A 107 0.41 -4.96 19.83
C LYS A 107 -0.86 -4.10 19.97
N GLU A 108 -1.30 -3.49 18.87
CA GLU A 108 -2.53 -2.72 18.79
C GLU A 108 -3.74 -3.62 18.46
N ASP A 109 -4.51 -4.05 19.48
CA ASP A 109 -5.86 -4.68 19.48
C ASP A 109 -6.12 -5.97 18.58
N PRO A 110 -7.13 -6.81 18.89
CA PRO A 110 -7.27 -8.19 18.38
C PRO A 110 -8.04 -8.33 17.04
N GLY A 111 -8.32 -7.22 16.33
CA GLY A 111 -8.95 -7.24 15.00
C GLY A 111 -7.99 -7.53 13.83
N ASP A 112 -6.70 -7.63 14.14
CA ASP A 112 -5.62 -7.92 13.19
C ASP A 112 -5.60 -9.42 12.81
N PRO A 113 -5.59 -9.78 11.51
CA PRO A 113 -5.59 -11.18 11.08
C PRO A 113 -4.34 -11.99 11.50
N ALA A 114 -3.29 -11.36 12.06
CA ALA A 114 -2.13 -12.06 12.60
C ALA A 114 -2.21 -12.27 14.12
N LEU A 115 -1.93 -13.49 14.59
CA LEU A 115 -1.73 -13.81 16.01
C LEU A 115 -0.32 -13.36 16.42
N VAL A 116 -0.14 -12.67 17.53
CA VAL A 116 1.20 -12.20 17.98
C VAL A 116 1.38 -12.58 19.44
N TYR A 117 2.50 -13.22 19.75
CA TYR A 117 2.85 -13.63 21.11
C TYR A 117 4.34 -13.38 21.40
N PRO A 118 4.68 -12.76 22.54
CA PRO A 118 3.77 -12.10 23.49
C PRO A 118 3.14 -10.81 22.90
N THR A 119 2.02 -10.36 23.46
CA THR A 119 1.32 -9.13 23.00
C THR A 119 1.98 -7.83 23.49
N GLU A 120 2.91 -7.94 24.44
CA GLU A 120 3.75 -6.85 24.95
C GLU A 120 5.16 -7.40 25.19
N VAL A 121 6.17 -6.65 24.74
CA VAL A 121 7.59 -6.96 24.96
C VAL A 121 8.26 -5.73 25.57
N SER A 122 8.99 -5.94 26.67
CA SER A 122 9.89 -4.94 27.22
C SER A 122 11.33 -5.30 26.87
N VAL A 123 12.10 -4.32 26.39
CA VAL A 123 13.49 -4.46 25.94
C VAL A 123 14.36 -3.48 26.72
N PRO A 124 15.22 -3.95 27.63
CA PRO A 124 16.16 -3.10 28.35
C PRO A 124 17.08 -2.30 27.41
N ALA A 125 17.63 -1.20 27.91
CA ALA A 125 18.57 -0.36 27.15
C ALA A 125 19.78 -1.18 26.67
N GLY A 126 20.08 -1.11 25.36
CA GLY A 126 21.19 -1.85 24.74
C GLY A 126 20.91 -3.32 24.43
N GLU A 127 19.74 -3.86 24.76
CA GLU A 127 19.39 -5.27 24.52
C GLU A 127 18.58 -5.49 23.23
N SER A 128 18.47 -6.76 22.83
CA SER A 128 17.56 -7.21 21.78
C SER A 128 16.66 -8.34 22.28
N ARG A 129 15.37 -8.29 21.97
CA ARG A 129 14.41 -9.36 22.32
C ARG A 129 13.64 -9.83 21.07
N PRO A 130 13.39 -11.15 20.94
CA PRO A 130 12.58 -11.66 19.84
C PRO A 130 11.09 -11.39 20.08
N LEU A 131 10.36 -11.13 18.99
CA LEU A 131 8.90 -11.08 18.96
C LEU A 131 8.41 -11.97 17.82
N THR A 132 7.51 -12.91 18.13
CA THR A 132 6.97 -13.85 17.13
C THR A 132 5.57 -13.43 16.68
N ILE A 133 5.43 -13.28 15.37
CA ILE A 133 4.21 -12.89 14.66
C ILE A 133 3.75 -14.07 13.82
N THR A 134 2.59 -14.63 14.13
CA THR A 134 1.95 -15.69 13.36
C THR A 134 0.96 -15.11 12.37
N VAL A 135 1.27 -15.21 11.08
CA VAL A 135 0.42 -14.75 9.99
C VAL A 135 -0.41 -15.91 9.46
N VAL A 136 -1.73 -15.74 9.38
CA VAL A 136 -2.63 -16.73 8.76
C VAL A 136 -2.91 -16.33 7.32
N ALA A 137 -2.55 -17.19 6.37
CA ALA A 137 -2.86 -16.98 4.96
C ALA A 137 -4.38 -17.04 4.72
N PRO A 138 -4.94 -16.21 3.82
CA PRO A 138 -6.36 -16.27 3.50
C PRO A 138 -6.73 -17.64 2.90
N ARG A 139 -7.95 -18.09 3.14
CA ARG A 139 -8.49 -19.34 2.58
C ARG A 139 -8.75 -19.26 1.07
N ARG A 140 -8.85 -18.07 0.50
CA ARG A 140 -9.00 -17.87 -0.95
C ARG A 140 -7.62 -17.70 -1.58
N PRO A 141 -7.26 -18.49 -2.61
CA PRO A 141 -6.03 -18.34 -3.36
C PRO A 141 -5.85 -16.93 -3.93
N GLY A 142 -4.62 -16.45 -3.97
CA GLY A 142 -4.26 -15.12 -4.48
C GLY A 142 -3.21 -14.41 -3.64
N LYS A 143 -2.76 -13.25 -4.15
CA LYS A 143 -1.84 -12.36 -3.43
C LYS A 143 -2.53 -11.82 -2.18
N PHE A 144 -1.80 -11.78 -1.08
CA PHE A 144 -2.29 -11.19 0.16
C PHE A 144 -1.19 -10.40 0.86
N GLY A 145 -1.62 -9.44 1.66
CA GLY A 145 -0.76 -8.64 2.53
C GLY A 145 -1.42 -8.50 3.89
N VAL A 146 -0.63 -8.65 4.93
CA VAL A 146 -1.03 -8.47 6.33
C VAL A 146 -0.19 -7.34 6.91
N LYS A 147 -0.84 -6.43 7.65
CA LYS A 147 -0.19 -5.33 8.35
C LYS A 147 -0.50 -5.49 9.82
N VAL A 148 0.55 -5.47 10.65
CA VAL A 148 0.46 -5.60 12.10
C VAL A 148 0.91 -4.29 12.74
N GLY A 149 0.03 -3.71 13.55
CA GLY A 149 0.27 -2.46 14.27
C GLY A 149 0.81 -2.69 15.68
N PHE A 150 1.79 -1.89 16.06
CA PHE A 150 2.33 -1.83 17.42
C PHE A 150 2.43 -0.38 17.90
N THR A 151 2.12 -0.18 19.17
CA THR A 151 2.45 1.06 19.88
C THR A 151 3.79 0.89 20.59
N THR A 152 4.61 1.93 20.59
CA THR A 152 5.90 1.92 21.30
C THR A 152 6.07 3.20 22.12
N ASN A 153 6.91 3.14 23.15
CA ASN A 153 7.31 4.31 23.93
C ASN A 153 8.57 5.02 23.37
N ASP A 154 9.05 4.62 22.18
CA ASP A 154 10.06 5.37 21.42
C ASP A 154 9.43 6.69 20.92
N PRO A 155 9.95 7.87 21.33
CA PRO A 155 9.39 9.16 20.94
C PRO A 155 9.49 9.43 19.43
N ASP A 156 10.46 8.85 18.73
CA ASP A 156 10.63 8.98 17.28
C ASP A 156 9.78 7.96 16.50
N ARG A 157 9.32 6.90 17.18
CA ARG A 157 8.52 5.83 16.58
C ARG A 157 7.38 5.36 17.50
N PRO A 158 6.40 6.22 17.83
CA PRO A 158 5.30 5.86 18.71
C PRO A 158 4.36 4.80 18.12
N LEU A 159 4.37 4.67 16.79
CA LEU A 159 3.62 3.65 16.03
C LEU A 159 4.58 2.92 15.09
N LEU A 160 4.52 1.59 15.13
CA LEU A 160 5.24 0.69 14.24
C LEU A 160 4.24 -0.15 13.46
N VAL A 161 4.35 -0.14 12.13
CA VAL A 161 3.59 -1.05 11.26
C VAL A 161 4.56 -2.05 10.66
N TRP A 162 4.40 -3.32 11.01
CA TRP A 162 5.10 -4.43 10.39
C TRP A 162 4.25 -5.05 9.28
N LYS A 163 4.85 -5.49 8.17
CA LYS A 163 4.10 -6.05 7.05
C LYS A 163 4.55 -7.45 6.67
N ALA A 164 3.61 -8.33 6.38
CA ALA A 164 3.87 -9.58 5.69
C ALA A 164 3.17 -9.60 4.33
N THR A 165 3.82 -10.15 3.31
CA THR A 165 3.20 -10.38 2.00
C THR A 165 3.41 -11.83 1.57
N GLY A 166 2.46 -12.37 0.83
CA GLY A 166 2.53 -13.73 0.33
C GLY A 166 1.57 -14.00 -0.81
N VAL A 167 1.67 -15.20 -1.37
CA VAL A 167 0.72 -15.70 -2.36
C VAL A 167 0.14 -16.99 -1.81
N SER A 168 -1.17 -16.99 -1.54
CA SER A 168 -1.87 -18.19 -1.13
C SER A 168 -2.20 -19.03 -2.36
N VAL A 169 -1.80 -20.30 -2.37
CA VAL A 169 -2.03 -21.21 -3.51
C VAL A 169 -2.47 -22.58 -3.00
N GLU A 170 -3.64 -23.02 -3.46
CA GLU A 170 -4.24 -24.30 -3.11
C GLU A 170 -3.28 -25.46 -3.41
N GLY A 171 -3.00 -26.30 -2.40
CA GLY A 171 -2.05 -27.42 -2.51
C GLY A 171 -0.58 -27.12 -2.23
N ALA A 172 -0.22 -25.87 -1.89
CA ALA A 172 1.15 -25.56 -1.46
C ALA A 172 1.52 -26.32 -0.19
N LEU A 173 2.70 -26.95 -0.13
CA LEU A 173 3.22 -27.47 1.15
C LEU A 173 3.79 -26.31 1.97
N ALA A 174 3.45 -26.24 3.25
CA ALA A 174 4.04 -25.29 4.17
C ALA A 174 5.57 -25.50 4.21
N MET A 175 6.33 -24.59 3.59
CA MET A 175 7.77 -24.53 3.79
C MET A 175 8.01 -23.90 5.16
N THR A 176 8.04 -24.73 6.20
CA THR A 176 8.63 -24.34 7.48
C THR A 176 10.12 -24.16 7.27
N THR A 177 10.61 -22.95 7.53
CA THR A 177 12.04 -22.68 7.72
C THR A 177 12.57 -23.67 8.77
N PRO A 178 13.71 -24.36 8.54
CA PRO A 178 14.19 -25.32 9.51
C PRO A 178 14.63 -24.59 10.78
N ALA A 179 14.05 -24.99 11.92
CA ALA A 179 14.65 -24.72 13.23
C ALA A 179 15.98 -25.49 13.34
N PRO A 180 16.93 -25.02 14.18
CA PRO A 180 18.17 -25.76 14.44
C PRO A 180 17.84 -27.15 14.99
N VAL A 181 18.57 -28.15 14.49
CA VAL A 181 18.38 -29.57 14.77
C VAL A 181 18.71 -29.84 16.24
N GLU A 182 17.75 -30.35 16.99
CA GLU A 182 18.01 -31.14 18.19
C GLU A 182 17.30 -32.49 18.03
N GLU A 183 17.99 -33.53 18.50
CA GLU A 183 17.91 -34.94 18.15
C GLU A 183 16.58 -35.62 18.56
N ALA A 184 16.15 -36.58 17.75
CA ALA A 184 14.82 -37.20 17.81
C ALA A 184 14.69 -38.34 18.83
N ALA A 185 13.45 -38.57 19.29
CA ALA A 185 12.94 -39.90 19.66
C ALA A 185 11.47 -40.05 19.17
N PRO A 186 11.00 -41.26 18.85
CA PRO A 186 9.98 -41.46 17.81
C PRO A 186 8.56 -41.50 18.35
N VAL A 187 7.59 -40.95 17.59
CA VAL A 187 6.16 -41.20 17.80
C VAL A 187 5.58 -41.89 16.57
N GLN A 188 4.83 -42.95 16.85
CA GLN A 188 4.36 -44.00 15.97
C GLN A 188 3.42 -43.49 14.87
N ALA A 189 3.53 -44.13 13.70
CA ALA A 189 2.69 -43.93 12.55
C ALA A 189 1.30 -44.55 12.75
N LEU A 190 0.25 -43.78 12.41
CA LEU A 190 -1.06 -44.32 12.06
C LEU A 190 -1.38 -43.98 10.60
N GLY A 191 -1.35 -45.02 9.77
CA GLY A 191 -2.41 -45.35 8.82
C GLY A 191 -2.72 -44.37 7.68
N THR A 192 -2.09 -44.62 6.54
CA THR A 192 -2.42 -44.20 5.18
C THR A 192 -3.84 -44.52 4.71
N SER A 193 -4.36 -43.70 3.78
CA SER A 193 -4.86 -44.22 2.51
C SER A 193 -4.85 -43.15 1.40
N ALA A 194 -3.96 -43.32 0.43
CA ALA A 194 -4.17 -42.94 -0.97
C ALA A 194 -3.32 -43.89 -1.82
N ALA A 195 -3.97 -44.68 -2.66
CA ALA A 195 -3.38 -45.73 -3.48
C ALA A 195 -2.28 -45.16 -4.40
N ALA A 196 -1.03 -45.54 -4.13
CA ALA A 196 0.11 -45.29 -5.00
C ALA A 196 0.18 -46.39 -6.07
N ALA A 197 0.23 -45.99 -7.33
CA ALA A 197 0.74 -46.83 -8.40
C ALA A 197 2.17 -47.27 -8.03
N GLN A 198 2.41 -48.58 -8.06
CA GLN A 198 3.67 -49.19 -7.66
C GLN A 198 4.78 -48.83 -8.64
N GLY A 199 5.64 -47.91 -8.23
CA GLY A 199 6.87 -47.52 -8.91
C GLY A 199 7.71 -46.68 -7.95
N LYS A 200 9.05 -46.75 -8.07
CA LYS A 200 9.95 -45.86 -7.32
C LYS A 200 9.54 -44.40 -7.60
N PRO A 201 9.60 -43.46 -6.64
CA PRO A 201 9.07 -42.11 -6.86
C PRO A 201 9.82 -41.35 -7.97
N PRO A 202 9.16 -40.42 -8.69
CA PRO A 202 9.84 -39.47 -9.58
C PRO A 202 10.69 -38.49 -8.76
N VAL A 203 11.71 -37.92 -9.40
CA VAL A 203 12.55 -36.86 -8.82
C VAL A 203 12.75 -35.81 -9.89
N LEU A 204 11.94 -34.76 -9.82
CA LEU A 204 11.84 -33.74 -10.84
C LEU A 204 12.71 -32.53 -10.48
N LYS A 205 13.45 -32.04 -11.47
CA LYS A 205 14.33 -30.88 -11.35
C LYS A 205 13.98 -29.86 -12.43
N ILE A 206 13.81 -28.61 -12.05
CA ILE A 206 13.63 -27.49 -12.99
C ILE A 206 14.94 -26.72 -13.07
N ASP A 207 15.42 -26.48 -14.30
CA ASP A 207 16.71 -25.83 -14.53
C ASP A 207 16.73 -24.38 -13.99
N HIS A 208 15.68 -23.62 -14.31
CA HIS A 208 15.51 -22.24 -13.86
C HIS A 208 14.08 -22.02 -13.41
N VAL A 209 13.90 -21.53 -12.18
CA VAL A 209 12.56 -21.13 -11.69
C VAL A 209 12.22 -19.68 -12.03
N THR A 210 13.21 -18.92 -12.52
CA THR A 210 13.04 -17.52 -12.93
C THR A 210 13.68 -17.32 -14.30
N LEU A 211 12.95 -16.71 -15.22
CA LEU A 211 13.45 -16.22 -16.50
C LEU A 211 13.31 -14.70 -16.53
N ASP A 212 14.42 -14.00 -16.80
CA ASP A 212 14.41 -12.57 -17.10
C ASP A 212 14.39 -12.38 -18.62
N ALA A 213 13.31 -11.79 -19.10
CA ALA A 213 13.09 -11.50 -20.50
C ALA A 213 13.74 -10.19 -20.96
N GLY A 214 14.25 -9.37 -20.02
CA GLY A 214 14.71 -8.02 -20.31
C GLY A 214 13.61 -7.14 -20.89
N ASP A 215 13.99 -6.29 -21.84
CA ASP A 215 13.09 -5.32 -22.46
C ASP A 215 12.28 -5.95 -23.61
N ILE A 216 10.95 -5.86 -23.54
CA ILE A 216 10.03 -6.35 -24.56
C ILE A 216 9.17 -5.20 -25.07
N ARG A 217 9.03 -5.05 -26.39
CA ARG A 217 8.10 -4.06 -26.96
C ARG A 217 6.65 -4.45 -26.67
N LYS A 218 5.85 -3.49 -26.22
CA LYS A 218 4.42 -3.65 -25.98
C LYS A 218 3.71 -4.18 -27.23
N GLY A 219 2.71 -5.04 -27.02
CA GLY A 219 1.96 -5.69 -28.09
C GLY A 219 2.69 -6.85 -28.78
N LYS A 220 3.98 -7.08 -28.50
CA LYS A 220 4.67 -8.28 -28.98
C LYS A 220 4.38 -9.46 -28.05
N THR A 221 4.10 -10.60 -28.66
CA THR A 221 4.02 -11.88 -27.97
C THR A 221 5.42 -12.46 -27.82
N ALA A 222 5.78 -12.90 -26.62
CA ALA A 222 7.04 -13.60 -26.37
C ALA A 222 6.78 -15.02 -25.82
N TYR A 223 7.65 -15.96 -26.15
CA TYR A 223 7.56 -17.37 -25.72
C TYR A 223 8.75 -17.72 -24.83
N TYR A 224 8.48 -18.30 -23.66
CA TYR A 224 9.48 -18.70 -22.68
C TYR A 224 9.35 -20.19 -22.40
N THR A 225 10.47 -20.90 -22.26
CA THR A 225 10.46 -22.35 -22.02
C THR A 225 11.21 -22.68 -20.74
N PHE A 226 10.53 -23.39 -19.83
CA PHE A 226 11.12 -24.00 -18.65
C PHE A 226 11.38 -25.48 -18.93
N LYS A 227 12.60 -25.94 -18.70
CA LYS A 227 12.96 -27.36 -18.82
C LYS A 227 12.82 -28.05 -17.47
N ILE A 228 12.19 -29.22 -17.48
CA ILE A 228 12.04 -30.08 -16.30
C ILE A 228 12.60 -31.45 -16.61
N THR A 229 13.52 -31.93 -15.79
CA THR A 229 14.16 -33.24 -15.96
C THR A 229 13.73 -34.19 -14.84
N ASN A 230 13.34 -35.42 -15.20
CA ASN A 230 13.05 -36.47 -14.25
C ASN A 230 14.28 -37.33 -14.00
N SER A 231 14.98 -37.07 -12.90
CA SER A 231 16.11 -37.87 -12.43
C SER A 231 15.70 -39.07 -11.56
N GLY A 232 14.39 -39.25 -11.34
CA GLY A 232 13.84 -40.34 -10.56
C GLY A 232 13.68 -41.63 -11.36
N LYS A 233 13.08 -42.63 -10.71
CA LYS A 233 12.83 -43.95 -11.30
C LYS A 233 11.34 -44.20 -11.59
N GLY A 234 10.46 -43.28 -11.19
CA GLY A 234 9.03 -43.30 -11.51
C GLY A 234 8.67 -42.23 -12.53
N GLU A 235 7.52 -42.38 -13.16
CA GLU A 235 6.98 -41.40 -14.09
C GLU A 235 6.59 -40.10 -13.36
N GLY A 236 7.13 -38.98 -13.82
CA GLY A 236 6.79 -37.65 -13.31
C GLY A 236 5.54 -37.14 -13.99
N GLN A 237 4.50 -36.85 -13.22
CA GLN A 237 3.27 -36.22 -13.70
C GLN A 237 3.27 -34.77 -13.25
N LEU A 238 2.89 -33.86 -14.15
CA LEU A 238 2.80 -32.44 -13.83
C LEU A 238 1.59 -31.75 -14.47
N SER A 239 1.16 -30.66 -13.83
CA SER A 239 0.14 -29.74 -14.31
C SER A 239 0.61 -28.31 -14.11
N ALA A 240 0.52 -27.47 -15.13
CA ALA A 240 0.92 -26.07 -15.05
C ALA A 240 -0.30 -25.13 -15.21
N LYS A 241 -0.39 -24.12 -14.34
CA LYS A 241 -1.46 -23.11 -14.36
C LYS A 241 -0.87 -21.69 -14.26
N PRO A 242 -1.32 -20.75 -15.10
CA PRO A 242 -0.86 -19.37 -15.00
C PRO A 242 -1.51 -18.68 -13.80
N GLY A 243 -0.79 -17.76 -13.15
CA GLY A 243 -1.33 -16.96 -12.03
C GLY A 243 -2.32 -15.87 -12.46
N CYS A 244 -2.38 -15.54 -13.76
CA CYS A 244 -3.32 -14.60 -14.35
C CYS A 244 -3.57 -14.94 -15.84
N GLY A 245 -4.75 -14.63 -16.37
CA GLY A 245 -5.21 -15.08 -17.70
C GLY A 245 -4.46 -14.55 -18.94
N CYS A 246 -3.43 -13.71 -18.77
CA CYS A 246 -2.61 -13.17 -19.86
C CYS A 246 -1.42 -14.07 -20.26
N THR A 247 -1.30 -15.25 -19.66
CA THR A 247 -0.23 -16.21 -19.94
C THR A 247 -0.85 -17.52 -20.41
N MET A 248 -0.65 -17.87 -21.67
CA MET A 248 -1.06 -19.17 -22.21
C MET A 248 0.06 -20.17 -21.98
N LEU A 249 -0.28 -21.38 -21.54
CA LEU A 249 0.68 -22.43 -21.22
C LEU A 249 0.47 -23.66 -22.09
N GLU A 250 1.58 -24.21 -22.58
CA GLU A 250 1.67 -25.56 -23.10
C GLU A 250 2.68 -26.30 -22.22
N ALA A 251 2.30 -27.44 -21.66
CA ALA A 251 3.14 -28.19 -20.74
C ALA A 251 3.04 -29.69 -21.02
N ASP A 252 4.18 -30.37 -21.02
CA ASP A 252 4.21 -31.83 -21.00
C ASP A 252 3.57 -32.31 -19.71
N LYS A 253 2.59 -33.20 -19.81
CA LYS A 253 1.85 -33.71 -18.64
C LYS A 253 2.58 -34.84 -17.93
N THR A 254 3.44 -35.54 -18.65
CA THR A 254 4.20 -36.71 -18.17
C THR A 254 5.64 -36.62 -18.63
N ILE A 255 6.56 -37.01 -17.76
CA ILE A 255 8.01 -37.06 -18.00
C ILE A 255 8.52 -38.41 -17.52
N ALA A 256 8.91 -39.27 -18.46
CA ALA A 256 9.44 -40.59 -18.16
C ALA A 256 10.77 -40.51 -17.38
N PRO A 257 11.17 -41.56 -16.64
CA PRO A 257 12.47 -41.62 -15.96
C PRO A 257 13.64 -41.31 -16.90
N GLY A 258 14.54 -40.43 -16.45
CA GLY A 258 15.71 -39.98 -17.22
C GLY A 258 15.41 -39.00 -18.35
N GLN A 259 14.14 -38.66 -18.61
CA GLN A 259 13.75 -37.75 -19.69
C GLN A 259 13.59 -36.31 -19.22
N THR A 260 13.58 -35.39 -20.19
CA THR A 260 13.31 -33.97 -20.00
C THR A 260 12.02 -33.58 -20.72
N GLY A 261 11.11 -32.93 -20.00
CA GLY A 261 9.94 -32.26 -20.54
C GLY A 261 10.06 -30.74 -20.49
N VAL A 262 9.05 -30.06 -21.03
CA VAL A 262 9.01 -28.60 -21.13
C VAL A 262 7.68 -28.00 -20.69
N ILE A 263 7.76 -26.77 -20.16
CA ILE A 263 6.62 -25.87 -19.98
C ILE A 263 6.90 -24.62 -20.80
N LYS A 264 6.12 -24.41 -21.85
CA LYS A 264 6.14 -23.22 -22.70
C LYS A 264 5.10 -22.22 -22.22
N ALA A 265 5.52 -20.99 -22.02
CA ALA A 265 4.68 -19.88 -21.61
C ALA A 265 4.68 -18.79 -22.68
N LYS A 266 3.50 -18.46 -23.18
CA LYS A 266 3.25 -17.34 -24.08
C LYS A 266 2.84 -16.12 -23.25
N LEU A 267 3.63 -15.06 -23.33
CA LEU A 267 3.39 -13.79 -22.67
C LEU A 267 2.77 -12.79 -23.64
N ASP A 268 1.53 -12.38 -23.37
CA ASP A 268 0.92 -11.22 -24.02
C ASP A 268 1.28 -9.94 -23.27
N THR A 269 1.90 -8.99 -23.97
CA THR A 269 2.37 -7.71 -23.41
C THR A 269 1.44 -6.54 -23.71
N ALA A 270 0.36 -6.73 -24.49
CA ALA A 270 -0.49 -5.62 -24.97
C ALA A 270 -1.12 -4.79 -23.84
N ALA A 271 -1.44 -5.43 -22.71
CA ALA A 271 -2.06 -4.80 -21.54
C ALA A 271 -1.05 -4.26 -20.51
N TYR A 272 0.26 -4.31 -20.81
CA TYR A 272 1.30 -4.01 -19.83
C TYR A 272 2.25 -2.91 -20.31
N SER A 273 2.84 -2.23 -19.33
CA SER A 273 3.87 -1.20 -19.49
C SER A 273 4.81 -1.28 -18.29
N GLY A 274 6.11 -1.04 -18.49
CA GLY A 274 7.12 -1.10 -17.44
C GLY A 274 7.42 -2.51 -16.92
N LYS A 275 8.02 -2.59 -15.73
CA LYS A 275 8.44 -3.86 -15.14
C LYS A 275 7.24 -4.72 -14.74
N ILE A 276 7.19 -5.94 -15.25
CA ILE A 276 6.17 -6.94 -14.93
C ILE A 276 6.81 -8.24 -14.46
N THR A 277 6.01 -9.00 -13.70
CA THR A 277 6.37 -10.33 -13.23
C THR A 277 5.15 -11.23 -13.36
N LYS A 278 5.32 -12.37 -14.02
CA LYS A 278 4.27 -13.37 -14.24
C LYS A 278 4.65 -14.67 -13.55
N ALA A 279 3.74 -15.18 -12.75
CA ALA A 279 3.92 -16.43 -12.03
C ALA A 279 3.16 -17.57 -12.73
N ILE A 280 3.77 -18.75 -12.76
CA ILE A 280 3.19 -20.00 -13.22
C ILE A 280 3.31 -21.00 -12.07
N THR A 281 2.19 -21.58 -11.67
CA THR A 281 2.18 -22.65 -10.67
C THR A 281 2.28 -23.98 -11.39
N VAL A 282 3.22 -24.83 -10.95
CA VAL A 282 3.38 -26.19 -11.47
C VAL A 282 3.14 -27.16 -10.32
N THR A 283 2.19 -28.07 -10.46
CA THR A 283 1.88 -29.12 -9.48
C THR A 283 2.39 -30.46 -10.01
N THR A 284 2.97 -31.31 -9.15
CA THR A 284 3.51 -32.62 -9.55
C THR A 284 3.22 -33.74 -8.56
N ASN A 285 3.51 -34.97 -8.98
CA ASN A 285 3.54 -36.16 -8.13
C ASN A 285 4.92 -36.47 -7.51
N ASP A 286 5.91 -35.55 -7.58
CA ASP A 286 7.17 -35.69 -6.85
C ASP A 286 6.90 -35.47 -5.34
N PRO A 287 7.11 -36.49 -4.48
CA PRO A 287 6.77 -36.40 -3.06
C PRO A 287 7.61 -35.36 -2.30
N LYS A 288 8.79 -35.00 -2.82
CA LYS A 288 9.66 -33.97 -2.21
C LYS A 288 9.35 -32.56 -2.72
N ARG A 289 8.69 -32.45 -3.88
CA ARG A 289 8.40 -31.19 -4.57
C ARG A 289 7.05 -31.24 -5.31
N PRO A 290 5.92 -31.32 -4.58
CA PRO A 290 4.60 -31.41 -5.22
C PRO A 290 4.18 -30.11 -5.90
N GLN A 291 4.90 -28.99 -5.69
CA GLN A 291 4.60 -27.73 -6.34
C GLN A 291 5.86 -26.85 -6.56
N TRP A 292 5.90 -26.12 -7.68
CA TRP A 292 6.81 -25.01 -7.93
C TRP A 292 6.05 -23.73 -8.32
N ALA A 293 6.70 -22.60 -8.07
CA ALA A 293 6.34 -21.31 -8.64
C ALA A 293 7.44 -20.88 -9.63
N LEU A 294 7.10 -20.83 -10.91
CA LEU A 294 7.96 -20.32 -11.97
C LEU A 294 7.65 -18.85 -12.22
N VAL A 295 8.67 -18.06 -12.54
CA VAL A 295 8.57 -16.61 -12.69
C VAL A 295 9.14 -16.17 -14.03
N ILE A 296 8.41 -15.33 -14.75
CA ILE A 296 8.89 -14.59 -15.91
C ILE A 296 8.91 -13.11 -15.52
N ALA A 297 10.09 -12.50 -15.48
CA ALA A 297 10.26 -11.07 -15.30
C ALA A 297 10.50 -10.42 -16.67
N ALA A 298 9.93 -9.24 -16.90
CA ALA A 298 10.14 -8.47 -18.13
C ALA A 298 9.98 -6.98 -17.87
N ASN A 299 10.56 -6.13 -18.71
CA ASN A 299 10.28 -4.71 -18.76
C ASN A 299 9.60 -4.38 -20.09
N VAL A 300 8.29 -4.09 -20.05
CA VAL A 300 7.51 -3.82 -21.25
C VAL A 300 7.68 -2.36 -21.67
N ILE A 301 8.34 -2.13 -22.80
CA ILE A 301 8.60 -0.82 -23.36
C ILE A 301 7.38 -0.40 -24.21
N PRO A 302 6.59 0.61 -23.79
CA PRO A 302 5.46 1.10 -24.57
C PRO A 302 5.94 1.92 -25.78
N HIS A 303 5.06 2.13 -26.76
CA HIS A 303 5.32 3.03 -27.89
C HIS A 303 5.00 4.49 -27.53
N VAL A 304 4.06 4.68 -26.60
CA VAL A 304 3.78 5.97 -25.97
C VAL A 304 4.25 5.94 -24.52
N ARG A 305 5.19 6.83 -24.19
CA ARG A 305 5.68 6.99 -22.83
C ARG A 305 4.68 7.79 -22.01
N VAL A 306 4.30 7.25 -20.84
CA VAL A 306 3.46 7.94 -19.86
C VAL A 306 4.25 8.07 -18.55
N ILE A 307 4.31 9.28 -18.01
CA ILE A 307 5.04 9.61 -16.77
C ILE A 307 4.06 10.25 -15.79
N PRO A 308 4.00 9.81 -14.52
CA PRO A 308 4.85 8.77 -13.91
C PRO A 308 4.50 7.34 -14.32
N ALA A 309 3.23 6.95 -14.28
CA ALA A 309 2.72 5.67 -14.79
C ALA A 309 1.27 5.85 -15.26
N ASP A 310 0.80 4.99 -16.15
CA ASP A 310 -0.55 5.04 -16.74
C ASP A 310 -1.69 4.79 -15.73
N HIS A 311 -1.40 4.19 -14.58
CA HIS A 311 -2.33 4.06 -13.46
C HIS A 311 -1.83 4.81 -12.22
N GLN A 312 -2.63 5.76 -11.74
CA GLN A 312 -2.39 6.49 -10.49
C GLN A 312 -3.46 6.14 -9.45
N TYR A 313 -3.02 5.77 -8.24
CA TYR A 313 -3.89 5.59 -7.09
C TYR A 313 -3.72 6.75 -6.11
N VAL A 314 -4.82 7.42 -5.76
CA VAL A 314 -4.80 8.61 -4.90
C VAL A 314 -5.68 8.39 -3.68
N VAL A 315 -5.14 8.65 -2.50
CA VAL A 315 -5.94 8.79 -1.28
C VAL A 315 -6.11 10.28 -0.98
N LEU A 316 -7.34 10.68 -0.70
CA LEU A 316 -7.73 12.04 -0.33
C LEU A 316 -8.57 12.00 0.94
N PHE A 317 -8.66 13.11 1.63
CA PHE A 317 -9.67 13.35 2.66
C PHE A 317 -10.81 14.23 2.10
N GLU A 318 -12.03 14.11 2.63
CA GLU A 318 -13.15 14.97 2.23
C GLU A 318 -12.76 16.45 2.30
N GLY A 319 -13.07 17.22 1.26
CA GLY A 319 -12.65 18.61 1.12
C GLY A 319 -11.28 18.80 0.46
N GLU A 320 -10.42 17.78 0.42
CA GLU A 320 -9.10 17.89 -0.23
C GLU A 320 -9.22 17.91 -1.75
N ARG A 321 -8.63 18.93 -2.36
CA ARG A 321 -8.47 19.03 -3.81
C ARG A 321 -7.07 18.57 -4.20
N LYS A 322 -6.95 17.78 -5.26
CA LYS A 322 -5.65 17.37 -5.81
C LYS A 322 -5.66 17.32 -7.31
N SER A 323 -4.53 17.68 -7.92
CA SER A 323 -4.31 17.50 -9.35
C SER A 323 -3.23 16.44 -9.58
N VAL A 324 -3.50 15.53 -10.52
CA VAL A 324 -2.54 14.53 -11.03
C VAL A 324 -2.17 14.95 -12.44
N GLU A 325 -0.88 14.98 -12.74
CA GLU A 325 -0.37 15.32 -14.07
C GLU A 325 0.28 14.09 -14.70
N PHE A 326 -0.20 13.71 -15.88
CA PHE A 326 0.47 12.75 -16.75
C PHE A 326 1.21 13.50 -17.84
N SER A 327 2.48 13.18 -18.04
CA SER A 327 3.21 13.60 -19.23
C SER A 327 3.24 12.45 -20.24
N LEU A 328 2.86 12.73 -21.48
CA LEU A 328 2.81 11.77 -22.57
C LEU A 328 3.73 12.22 -23.70
N CYS A 329 4.61 11.35 -24.18
CA CYS A 329 5.41 11.62 -25.38
C CYS A 329 5.64 10.33 -26.17
N SER A 330 6.13 10.45 -27.40
CA SER A 330 6.56 9.29 -28.16
C SER A 330 7.73 8.60 -27.43
N ALA A 331 7.73 7.28 -27.38
CA ALA A 331 8.88 6.48 -26.94
C ALA A 331 9.80 6.11 -28.12
N GLU A 332 9.46 6.57 -29.32
CA GLU A 332 10.13 6.28 -30.58
C GLU A 332 10.40 7.58 -31.33
N ARG A 333 11.14 7.53 -32.44
CA ARG A 333 11.31 8.70 -33.31
C ARG A 333 9.95 9.10 -33.89
N GLY A 334 9.56 10.35 -33.69
CA GLY A 334 8.32 10.91 -34.21
C GLY A 334 7.59 11.75 -33.17
N VAL A 335 6.61 12.52 -33.65
CA VAL A 335 5.78 13.36 -32.79
C VAL A 335 4.52 12.58 -32.42
N LEU A 336 4.25 12.48 -31.12
CA LEU A 336 2.98 11.98 -30.62
C LEU A 336 1.88 13.00 -30.92
N GLU A 337 0.79 12.56 -31.52
CA GLU A 337 -0.45 13.35 -31.64
C GLU A 337 -1.57 12.62 -30.91
N ILE A 338 -2.33 13.38 -30.11
CA ILE A 338 -3.55 12.88 -29.45
C ILE A 338 -4.75 13.39 -30.24
N LYS A 339 -5.48 12.47 -30.87
CA LYS A 339 -6.63 12.78 -31.74
C LYS A 339 -7.91 13.04 -30.96
N SER A 340 -8.13 12.24 -29.92
CA SER A 340 -9.31 12.34 -29.08
C SER A 340 -9.04 11.77 -27.70
N VAL A 341 -9.89 12.12 -26.73
CA VAL A 341 -9.86 11.55 -25.38
C VAL A 341 -11.28 11.26 -24.93
N GLN A 342 -11.56 9.99 -24.66
CA GLN A 342 -12.84 9.49 -24.16
C GLN A 342 -12.71 9.21 -22.66
N GLU A 343 -13.72 9.59 -21.87
CA GLU A 343 -13.70 9.45 -20.41
C GLU A 343 -14.85 8.58 -19.91
N THR A 344 -14.51 7.57 -19.10
CA THR A 344 -15.47 6.67 -18.44
C THR A 344 -15.24 6.66 -16.93
N GLY A 345 -16.30 6.43 -16.15
CA GLY A 345 -16.25 6.45 -14.69
C GLY A 345 -16.54 7.84 -14.10
N THR A 346 -15.91 8.14 -12.96
CA THR A 346 -16.08 9.41 -12.24
C THR A 346 -15.63 10.58 -13.12
N LYS A 347 -16.51 11.55 -13.34
CA LYS A 347 -16.22 12.73 -14.16
C LYS A 347 -15.34 13.70 -13.39
N LEU A 348 -14.09 13.84 -13.82
CA LEU A 348 -13.12 14.76 -13.20
C LEU A 348 -12.73 15.85 -14.19
N LYS A 349 -12.46 17.06 -13.68
CA LYS A 349 -12.01 18.16 -14.54
C LYS A 349 -10.64 17.80 -15.11
N ARG A 350 -10.48 17.87 -16.43
CA ARG A 350 -9.21 17.60 -17.11
C ARG A 350 -8.81 18.72 -18.05
N GLU A 351 -7.51 18.86 -18.25
CA GLU A 351 -6.90 19.81 -19.16
C GLU A 351 -5.72 19.12 -19.87
N LEU A 352 -5.75 19.09 -21.19
CA LEU A 352 -4.70 18.49 -22.02
C LEU A 352 -4.02 19.61 -22.81
N VAL A 353 -2.72 19.80 -22.62
CA VAL A 353 -1.95 20.84 -23.29
C VAL A 353 -0.71 20.24 -23.95
N PRO A 354 -0.32 20.70 -25.16
CA PRO A 354 0.99 20.39 -25.72
C PRO A 354 2.10 20.84 -24.77
N ALA A 355 3.14 20.03 -24.64
CA ALA A 355 4.25 20.31 -23.74
C ALA A 355 5.54 19.62 -24.22
N LYS A 356 6.67 20.18 -23.80
CA LYS A 356 7.96 19.50 -23.86
C LYS A 356 8.07 18.57 -22.64
N VAL A 357 8.10 17.26 -22.88
CA VAL A 357 8.16 16.24 -21.82
C VAL A 357 9.62 15.92 -21.54
N THR A 358 10.03 15.99 -20.29
CA THR A 358 11.38 15.62 -19.83
C THR A 358 11.35 14.26 -19.13
N PHE A 359 12.35 13.44 -19.38
CA PHE A 359 12.47 12.11 -18.80
C PHE A 359 13.93 11.66 -18.72
N VAL A 360 14.17 10.53 -18.09
CA VAL A 360 15.50 9.90 -18.06
C VAL A 360 15.50 8.72 -19.02
N ALA A 361 16.44 8.72 -19.97
CA ALA A 361 16.74 7.61 -20.86
C ALA A 361 18.22 7.24 -20.67
N ASP A 362 18.51 5.97 -20.39
CA ASP A 362 19.88 5.46 -20.20
C ASP A 362 20.69 6.29 -19.19
N GLY A 363 20.05 6.70 -18.09
CA GLY A 363 20.64 7.52 -17.04
C GLY A 363 20.87 8.98 -17.41
N LYS A 364 20.46 9.43 -18.61
CA LYS A 364 20.62 10.80 -19.09
C LYS A 364 19.28 11.52 -19.22
N PRO A 365 19.20 12.81 -18.89
CA PRO A 365 18.02 13.62 -19.20
C PRO A 365 17.80 13.67 -20.71
N ALA A 366 16.58 13.36 -21.12
CA ALA A 366 16.08 13.43 -22.49
C ALA A 366 14.78 14.24 -22.50
N SER A 367 14.40 14.74 -23.68
CA SER A 367 13.17 15.48 -23.81
C SER A 367 12.58 15.40 -25.20
N GLU A 368 11.27 15.19 -25.26
CA GLU A 368 10.51 14.99 -26.50
C GLU A 368 9.25 15.88 -26.50
N PRO A 369 8.77 16.31 -27.68
CA PRO A 369 7.45 16.94 -27.78
C PRO A 369 6.36 15.93 -27.39
N GLY A 370 5.32 16.43 -26.75
CA GLY A 370 4.24 15.61 -26.24
C GLY A 370 3.14 16.45 -25.61
N TYR A 371 2.51 15.90 -24.58
CA TYR A 371 1.38 16.53 -23.89
C TYR A 371 1.50 16.38 -22.38
N LYS A 372 0.88 17.32 -21.67
CA LYS A 372 0.55 17.21 -20.25
C LYS A 372 -0.95 17.10 -20.10
N LEU A 373 -1.42 15.99 -19.53
CA LEU A 373 -2.80 15.82 -19.09
C LEU A 373 -2.86 16.07 -17.58
N ARG A 374 -3.45 17.19 -17.20
CA ARG A 374 -3.77 17.50 -15.80
C ARG A 374 -5.20 17.08 -15.51
N VAL A 375 -5.38 16.22 -14.52
CA VAL A 375 -6.71 15.83 -14.01
C VAL A 375 -6.85 16.32 -12.59
N THR A 376 -7.96 17.00 -12.29
CA THR A 376 -8.24 17.60 -10.98
C THR A 376 -9.36 16.86 -10.31
N ILE A 377 -9.04 16.27 -9.16
CA ILE A 377 -9.98 15.66 -8.24
C ILE A 377 -10.52 16.78 -7.33
N PRO A 378 -11.83 17.08 -7.37
CA PRO A 378 -12.41 18.15 -6.57
C PRO A 378 -12.54 17.72 -5.11
N GLY A 379 -12.42 18.68 -4.17
CA GLY A 379 -12.69 18.41 -2.75
C GLY A 379 -14.15 18.12 -2.42
N THR A 380 -15.05 18.33 -3.37
CA THR A 380 -16.49 18.00 -3.25
C THR A 380 -16.80 16.55 -3.60
N LEU A 381 -15.79 15.74 -3.93
CA LEU A 381 -15.99 14.32 -4.21
C LEU A 381 -16.36 13.60 -2.89
N PRO A 382 -17.48 12.85 -2.82
CA PRO A 382 -17.91 12.19 -1.59
C PRO A 382 -16.91 11.13 -1.10
N ALA A 383 -16.91 10.83 0.21
CA ALA A 383 -16.19 9.68 0.74
C ALA A 383 -16.59 8.37 0.03
N GLY A 384 -15.59 7.54 -0.27
CA GLY A 384 -15.77 6.32 -1.04
C GLY A 384 -14.64 6.09 -2.04
N GLU A 385 -14.79 5.04 -2.84
CA GLU A 385 -13.88 4.78 -3.96
C GLU A 385 -14.32 5.53 -5.21
N PHE A 386 -13.35 5.94 -6.02
CA PHE A 386 -13.60 6.52 -7.33
C PHE A 386 -12.62 5.95 -8.36
N SER A 387 -13.04 5.95 -9.61
CA SER A 387 -12.20 5.54 -10.74
C SER A 387 -12.62 6.30 -11.98
N SER A 388 -11.65 6.92 -12.65
CA SER A 388 -11.82 7.59 -13.92
C SER A 388 -10.80 7.05 -14.91
N VAL A 389 -11.27 6.69 -16.10
CA VAL A 389 -10.49 6.11 -17.18
C VAL A 389 -10.51 7.06 -18.37
N TYR A 390 -9.33 7.44 -18.85
CA TYR A 390 -9.12 8.27 -20.03
C TYR A 390 -8.53 7.40 -21.14
N ALA A 391 -9.31 7.16 -22.19
CA ALA A 391 -8.86 6.49 -23.40
C ALA A 391 -8.46 7.54 -24.45
N LEU A 392 -7.17 7.64 -24.72
CA LEU A 392 -6.58 8.59 -25.68
C LEU A 392 -6.31 7.87 -27.00
N GLU A 393 -6.86 8.40 -28.09
CA GLU A 393 -6.54 7.93 -29.43
C GLU A 393 -5.30 8.64 -29.95
N THR A 394 -4.34 7.90 -30.50
CA THR A 394 -3.05 8.43 -30.93
C THR A 394 -2.80 8.26 -32.43
N ASN A 395 -1.74 8.87 -32.93
CA ASN A 395 -1.19 8.62 -34.28
C ASN A 395 -0.20 7.44 -34.33
N ASN A 396 0.13 6.79 -33.21
CA ASN A 396 1.04 5.65 -33.21
C ASN A 396 0.33 4.40 -33.75
N LYS A 397 0.93 3.69 -34.72
CA LYS A 397 0.33 2.53 -35.37
C LYS A 397 0.32 1.28 -34.49
N GLU A 398 1.33 1.08 -33.66
CA GLU A 398 1.45 -0.09 -32.77
C GLU A 398 0.70 0.17 -31.44
N GLU A 399 0.50 1.43 -31.05
CA GLU A 399 -0.27 1.82 -29.87
C GLU A 399 -1.29 2.94 -30.18
N PRO A 400 -2.33 2.64 -31.00
CA PRO A 400 -3.32 3.63 -31.44
C PRO A 400 -4.23 4.11 -30.31
N LYS A 401 -4.22 3.41 -29.16
CA LYS A 401 -5.01 3.74 -27.98
C LYS A 401 -4.14 3.62 -26.72
N VAL A 402 -4.04 4.70 -25.97
CA VAL A 402 -3.39 4.75 -24.65
C VAL A 402 -4.47 4.93 -23.59
N THR A 403 -4.43 4.14 -22.53
CA THR A 403 -5.42 4.23 -21.45
C THR A 403 -4.73 4.71 -20.18
N LEU A 404 -5.22 5.82 -19.62
CA LEU A 404 -4.79 6.34 -18.33
C LEU A 404 -5.90 6.12 -17.31
N THR A 405 -5.55 5.69 -16.12
CA THR A 405 -6.50 5.46 -15.02
C THR A 405 -6.08 6.30 -13.82
N ILE A 406 -7.02 7.08 -13.30
CA ILE A 406 -6.92 7.61 -11.94
C ILE A 406 -7.99 6.93 -11.11
N SER A 407 -7.54 6.19 -10.11
CA SER A 407 -8.41 5.60 -9.11
C SER A 407 -8.03 6.11 -7.73
N GLY A 408 -8.91 5.94 -6.77
CA GLY A 408 -8.59 6.38 -5.44
C GLY A 408 -9.68 6.16 -4.43
N LYS A 409 -9.41 6.65 -3.22
CA LYS A 409 -10.34 6.64 -2.11
C LYS A 409 -10.37 8.00 -1.46
N VAL A 410 -11.56 8.57 -1.34
CA VAL A 410 -11.82 9.72 -0.48
C VAL A 410 -12.20 9.18 0.90
N GLN A 411 -11.43 9.56 1.91
CA GLN A 411 -11.61 9.18 3.30
C GLN A 411 -12.22 10.34 4.08
N LYS A 412 -12.88 9.99 5.18
CA LYS A 412 -13.32 10.96 6.17
C LYS A 412 -12.13 11.37 7.08
N GLU A 413 -12.13 12.60 7.60
CA GLU A 413 -11.11 13.10 8.54
C GLU A 413 -11.14 12.36 9.89
N ILE A 414 -12.35 12.04 10.36
CA ILE A 414 -12.59 11.22 11.55
C ILE A 414 -12.96 9.81 11.10
N VAL A 415 -12.16 8.84 11.53
CA VAL A 415 -12.27 7.43 11.19
C VAL A 415 -12.64 6.63 12.43
N VAL A 416 -13.58 5.69 12.27
CA VAL A 416 -13.98 4.74 13.30
C VAL A 416 -13.40 3.36 12.97
N THR A 417 -12.70 2.75 13.93
CA THR A 417 -12.09 1.43 13.79
C THR A 417 -12.51 0.52 14.95
N PRO A 418 -13.14 -0.64 14.69
CA PRO A 418 -13.55 -1.14 13.37
C PRO A 418 -14.71 -0.32 12.78
N SER A 419 -14.83 -0.32 11.44
CA SER A 419 -15.90 0.40 10.72
C SER A 419 -17.28 -0.25 10.83
N THR A 420 -17.32 -1.48 11.34
CA THR A 420 -18.54 -2.22 11.68
C THR A 420 -18.31 -2.87 13.04
N PHE A 421 -19.34 -2.86 13.86
CA PHE A 421 -19.29 -3.37 15.21
C PHE A 421 -20.08 -4.66 15.33
N TYR A 422 -19.49 -5.73 15.87
CA TYR A 422 -20.14 -7.03 15.94
C TYR A 422 -20.15 -7.63 17.36
N PHE A 423 -21.30 -8.17 17.73
CA PHE A 423 -21.52 -8.88 18.98
C PHE A 423 -21.88 -10.35 18.73
N VAL A 424 -21.29 -11.25 19.51
CA VAL A 424 -21.79 -12.61 19.69
C VAL A 424 -22.17 -12.74 21.14
N VAL A 425 -23.45 -12.94 21.41
CA VAL A 425 -24.00 -13.11 22.77
C VAL A 425 -24.44 -14.55 22.90
N ARG A 426 -23.92 -15.27 23.91
CA ARG A 426 -24.32 -16.65 24.19
C ARG A 426 -25.38 -16.70 25.30
N ASP A 427 -25.77 -17.92 25.64
CA ASP A 427 -26.68 -18.22 26.75
C ASP A 427 -28.04 -17.48 26.66
N GLY A 428 -28.62 -17.45 25.45
CA GLY A 428 -29.93 -16.85 25.22
C GLY A 428 -29.98 -15.35 25.52
N GLY A 429 -28.89 -14.62 25.29
CA GLY A 429 -28.88 -13.16 25.42
C GLY A 429 -28.55 -12.64 26.81
N LYS A 430 -28.18 -13.49 27.77
CA LYS A 430 -27.93 -13.09 29.16
C LYS A 430 -26.48 -12.69 29.45
N GLU A 431 -25.55 -13.09 28.57
CA GLU A 431 -24.13 -12.78 28.71
C GLU A 431 -23.90 -11.27 28.67
N LYS A 432 -23.32 -10.71 29.74
CA LYS A 432 -22.84 -9.32 29.75
C LYS A 432 -21.48 -9.25 29.09
N LEU A 433 -21.29 -8.29 28.21
CA LEU A 433 -20.04 -8.17 27.48
C LEU A 433 -19.79 -6.71 27.07
N THR A 434 -18.52 -6.35 26.98
CA THR A 434 -18.06 -5.04 26.54
C THR A 434 -17.19 -5.21 25.31
N ARG A 435 -17.41 -4.35 24.33
CA ARG A 435 -16.59 -4.25 23.11
C ARG A 435 -16.17 -2.81 22.93
N SER A 436 -15.07 -2.60 22.22
CA SER A 436 -14.45 -1.29 22.07
C SER A 436 -14.20 -0.95 20.61
N LEU A 437 -14.34 0.32 20.26
CA LEU A 437 -13.84 0.89 19.01
C LEU A 437 -12.99 2.13 19.31
N SER A 438 -12.12 2.47 18.37
CA SER A 438 -11.40 3.74 18.36
C SER A 438 -12.05 4.72 17.37
N VAL A 439 -12.08 5.98 17.76
CA VAL A 439 -12.48 7.11 16.91
C VAL A 439 -11.30 8.05 16.86
N THR A 440 -10.70 8.20 15.69
CA THR A 440 -9.46 8.95 15.52
C THR A 440 -9.61 9.97 14.41
N LYS A 441 -9.15 11.19 14.66
CA LYS A 441 -9.07 12.24 13.65
C LYS A 441 -7.64 12.41 13.19
N ARG A 442 -7.43 12.51 11.88
CA ARG A 442 -6.10 12.61 11.28
C ARG A 442 -5.39 13.91 11.65
N THR A 443 -6.08 15.05 11.52
CA THR A 443 -5.49 16.38 11.76
C THR A 443 -6.41 17.27 12.58
N GLY A 444 -5.83 18.18 13.35
CA GLY A 444 -6.57 19.08 14.23
C GLY A 444 -7.21 18.35 15.40
N THR A 445 -8.16 19.03 16.05
CA THR A 445 -8.85 18.51 17.24
C THR A 445 -10.33 18.24 16.97
N PHE A 446 -10.91 17.32 17.73
CA PHE A 446 -12.35 17.09 17.84
C PHE A 446 -12.68 16.51 19.21
N GLU A 447 -13.95 16.53 19.58
CA GLU A 447 -14.49 15.91 20.76
C GLU A 447 -15.73 15.08 20.41
N ILE A 448 -15.89 13.94 21.08
CA ILE A 448 -17.15 13.18 21.05
C ILE A 448 -18.09 13.82 22.07
N THR A 449 -19.22 14.33 21.59
CA THR A 449 -20.20 15.05 22.41
C THR A 449 -21.30 14.13 22.94
N LYS A 450 -21.63 13.06 22.20
CA LYS A 450 -22.63 12.07 22.59
C LYS A 450 -22.40 10.75 21.85
N VAL A 451 -22.71 9.64 22.51
CA VAL A 451 -22.80 8.32 21.87
C VAL A 451 -24.20 7.76 22.12
N ASP A 452 -24.88 7.36 21.06
CA ASP A 452 -26.25 6.85 21.09
C ASP A 452 -26.38 5.54 20.30
N VAL A 453 -27.09 4.56 20.86
CA VAL A 453 -27.50 3.35 20.14
C VAL A 453 -29.00 3.19 20.31
N ARG A 454 -29.74 3.83 19.40
CA ARG A 454 -31.20 3.95 19.53
C ARG A 454 -31.87 2.59 19.66
N GLY A 455 -32.69 2.45 20.70
CA GLY A 455 -33.54 1.27 20.92
C GLY A 455 -32.80 -0.02 21.29
N GLN A 456 -31.52 0.06 21.66
CA GLN A 456 -30.73 -1.11 22.05
C GLN A 456 -30.34 -1.06 23.54
N PRO A 457 -30.30 -2.21 24.25
CA PRO A 457 -29.89 -2.32 25.66
C PRO A 457 -28.36 -2.23 25.82
N LEU A 458 -27.76 -1.18 25.23
CA LEU A 458 -26.33 -0.91 25.27
C LEU A 458 -26.07 0.39 26.04
N THR A 459 -25.02 0.38 26.85
CA THR A 459 -24.48 1.61 27.44
C THR A 459 -23.11 1.92 26.87
N ALA A 460 -22.90 3.17 26.48
CA ALA A 460 -21.64 3.65 25.95
C ALA A 460 -20.85 4.43 27.01
N SER A 461 -19.54 4.21 27.05
CA SER A 461 -18.59 5.10 27.75
C SER A 461 -17.48 5.54 26.80
N VAL A 462 -17.06 6.79 26.94
CA VAL A 462 -16.02 7.39 26.09
C VAL A 462 -14.82 7.72 26.97
N SER A 463 -13.63 7.30 26.56
CA SER A 463 -12.36 7.67 27.18
C SER A 463 -11.41 8.24 26.12
N ALA A 464 -10.64 9.26 26.47
CA ALA A 464 -9.63 9.80 25.58
C ALA A 464 -8.40 8.87 25.58
N ILE A 465 -7.98 8.43 24.40
CA ILE A 465 -6.66 7.80 24.20
C ILE A 465 -5.63 8.91 24.10
N GLN A 466 -5.91 9.88 23.24
CA GLN A 466 -5.16 11.13 23.12
C GLN A 466 -6.16 12.27 23.04
N LYS A 467 -6.14 13.13 24.04
CA LYS A 467 -7.12 14.22 24.18
C LYS A 467 -7.16 15.07 22.91
N GLY A 468 -8.35 15.20 22.33
CA GLY A 468 -8.60 16.00 21.13
C GLY A 468 -8.35 15.28 19.80
N SER A 469 -7.69 14.13 19.75
CA SER A 469 -7.36 13.45 18.48
C SER A 469 -7.75 11.98 18.41
N SER A 470 -7.92 11.30 19.55
CA SER A 470 -8.27 9.88 19.58
C SER A 470 -9.04 9.50 20.84
N TYR A 471 -10.14 8.78 20.66
CA TYR A 471 -11.03 8.33 21.73
C TYR A 471 -11.30 6.84 21.60
N ARG A 472 -11.41 6.15 22.73
CA ARG A 472 -11.96 4.80 22.84
C ARG A 472 -13.43 4.91 23.24
N VAL A 473 -14.30 4.22 22.52
CA VAL A 473 -15.72 4.09 22.85
C VAL A 473 -15.97 2.63 23.24
N ASP A 474 -16.33 2.41 24.49
CA ASP A 474 -16.70 1.11 25.02
C ASP A 474 -18.22 0.97 25.02
N LEU A 475 -18.73 -0.04 24.33
CA LEU A 475 -20.13 -0.42 24.31
C LEU A 475 -20.32 -1.65 25.17
N THR A 476 -21.07 -1.49 26.25
CA THR A 476 -21.40 -2.56 27.20
C THR A 476 -22.83 -3.02 26.99
N TYR A 477 -22.99 -4.29 26.62
CA TYR A 477 -24.26 -4.98 26.56
C TYR A 477 -24.63 -5.54 27.93
N LYS A 478 -25.83 -5.20 28.42
CA LYS A 478 -26.30 -5.54 29.77
C LYS A 478 -27.21 -6.77 29.83
N GLY A 479 -27.56 -7.36 28.69
CA GLY A 479 -28.58 -8.41 28.57
C GLY A 479 -29.89 -7.89 27.97
N GLY A 480 -30.77 -8.81 27.54
CA GLY A 480 -32.14 -8.49 27.13
C GLY A 480 -32.46 -8.61 25.64
N TRP A 481 -31.51 -9.01 24.79
CA TRP A 481 -31.81 -9.42 23.42
C TRP A 481 -32.34 -10.85 23.36
N GLU A 482 -33.39 -11.04 22.57
CA GLU A 482 -33.90 -12.36 22.21
C GLU A 482 -32.92 -13.08 21.26
N PRO A 483 -32.89 -14.43 21.27
CA PRO A 483 -32.15 -15.21 20.29
C PRO A 483 -32.46 -14.80 18.84
N GLY A 484 -31.43 -14.62 18.03
CA GLY A 484 -31.56 -14.15 16.65
C GLY A 484 -30.49 -13.16 16.24
N PHE A 485 -30.75 -12.46 15.13
CA PHE A 485 -29.87 -11.42 14.59
C PHE A 485 -30.43 -10.03 14.89
N ILE A 486 -29.59 -9.16 15.43
CA ILE A 486 -29.90 -7.75 15.67
C ILE A 486 -29.07 -6.92 14.70
N ASN A 487 -29.70 -5.92 14.07
CA ASN A 487 -29.03 -4.89 13.31
C ASN A 487 -29.42 -3.53 13.89
N ALA A 488 -28.43 -2.69 14.15
CA ALA A 488 -28.60 -1.35 14.67
C ALA A 488 -27.53 -0.42 14.10
N ILE A 489 -27.69 0.87 14.37
CA ILE A 489 -26.70 1.89 14.05
C ILE A 489 -26.28 2.55 15.36
N LEU A 490 -24.98 2.55 15.61
CA LEU A 490 -24.33 3.35 16.63
C LEU A 490 -24.06 4.73 16.05
N SER A 491 -24.60 5.77 16.69
CA SER A 491 -24.37 7.17 16.32
C SER A 491 -23.41 7.83 17.32
N ILE A 492 -22.26 8.26 16.82
CA ILE A 492 -21.25 8.99 17.59
C ILE A 492 -21.29 10.45 17.14
N HIS A 493 -21.77 11.33 17.98
CA HIS A 493 -21.83 12.76 17.73
C HIS A 493 -20.50 13.41 18.04
N THR A 494 -20.04 14.32 17.18
CA THR A 494 -18.82 15.08 17.39
C THR A 494 -19.06 16.58 17.27
N ASN A 495 -18.10 17.38 17.75
CA ASN A 495 -18.09 18.82 17.53
C ASN A 495 -17.48 19.23 16.16
N ASP A 496 -17.11 18.26 15.32
CA ASP A 496 -16.56 18.53 14.00
C ASP A 496 -17.67 18.96 13.03
N LYS A 497 -17.49 20.11 12.38
CA LYS A 497 -18.49 20.67 11.46
C LYS A 497 -18.67 19.85 10.20
N ALA A 498 -17.62 19.19 9.71
CA ALA A 498 -17.68 18.35 8.52
C ALA A 498 -18.25 16.96 8.86
N GLN A 499 -18.03 16.47 10.09
CA GLN A 499 -18.49 15.16 10.55
C GLN A 499 -19.21 15.21 11.91
N PRO A 500 -20.38 15.89 11.99
CA PRO A 500 -21.09 16.07 13.26
C PRO A 500 -21.68 14.77 13.81
N VAL A 501 -21.89 13.76 12.96
CA VAL A 501 -22.37 12.42 13.34
C VAL A 501 -21.61 11.36 12.55
N LEU A 502 -21.07 10.38 13.25
CA LEU A 502 -20.47 9.17 12.69
C LEU A 502 -21.43 8.01 12.93
N GLU A 503 -21.88 7.37 11.85
CA GLU A 503 -22.74 6.20 11.92
C GLU A 503 -21.91 4.94 11.73
N VAL A 504 -21.98 4.04 12.71
CA VAL A 504 -21.27 2.77 12.72
C VAL A 504 -22.31 1.65 12.72
N PRO A 505 -22.37 0.83 11.65
CA PRO A 505 -23.23 -0.33 11.63
C PRO A 505 -22.88 -1.28 12.78
N LEU A 506 -23.90 -1.74 13.48
CA LEU A 506 -23.77 -2.66 14.60
C LEU A 506 -24.63 -3.88 14.31
N SER A 507 -24.03 -5.06 14.35
CA SER A 507 -24.75 -6.33 14.23
C SER A 507 -24.50 -7.21 15.46
N ALA A 508 -25.50 -7.97 15.87
CA ALA A 508 -25.35 -8.97 16.93
C ALA A 508 -25.93 -10.31 16.50
N SER A 509 -25.31 -11.40 16.92
CA SER A 509 -25.89 -12.75 16.90
C SER A 509 -26.06 -13.24 18.33
N VAL A 510 -27.30 -13.55 18.68
CA VAL A 510 -27.68 -14.08 19.99
C VAL A 510 -27.97 -15.56 19.86
N VAL A 511 -27.12 -16.38 20.45
CA VAL A 511 -27.19 -17.84 20.38
C VAL A 511 -28.13 -18.35 21.46
N ALA A 512 -29.13 -19.14 21.07
CA ALA A 512 -30.06 -19.77 22.00
C ALA A 512 -29.31 -20.68 23.01
N PRO A 513 -29.82 -20.83 24.24
CA PRO A 513 -29.24 -21.76 25.21
C PRO A 513 -29.26 -23.18 24.64
N ILE A 514 -28.19 -23.94 24.83
CA ILE A 514 -28.19 -25.37 24.52
C ILE A 514 -29.14 -26.04 25.52
N PRO A 515 -30.18 -26.78 25.08
CA PRO A 515 -31.02 -27.53 25.99
C PRO A 515 -30.13 -28.48 26.79
N LYS A 516 -30.17 -28.41 28.13
CA LYS A 516 -29.53 -29.44 28.94
C LYS A 516 -30.18 -30.77 28.56
N GLN A 517 -29.42 -31.70 27.98
CA GLN A 517 -29.91 -33.07 27.81
C GLN A 517 -30.32 -33.56 29.19
N GLY A 518 -31.61 -33.82 29.37
CA GLY A 518 -32.13 -34.36 30.62
C GLY A 518 -31.40 -35.67 30.91
N GLY A 519 -30.67 -35.70 32.03
CA GLY A 519 -30.21 -36.96 32.58
C GLY A 519 -31.43 -37.80 32.92
N GLY A 520 -31.59 -38.92 32.20
CA GLY A 520 -32.58 -39.92 32.53
C GLY A 520 -32.33 -40.43 33.94
N GLY A 521 -33.32 -40.24 34.80
CA GLY A 521 -33.49 -40.98 36.05
C GLY A 521 -34.53 -42.06 35.84
#